data_AF-A0A9D6P3N8-F1
#
_entry.id   AF-A0A9D6P3N8-F1
#
_cell.length_a   1.000
_cell.length_b   1.000
_cell.length_c   1.000
_cell.angle_alpha   90.00
_cell.angle_beta   90.00
_cell.angle_gamma   90.00
#
_symmetry.space_group_name_H-M   'P 1'
#
loop_
_entity.id
_entity.type
_entity.pdbx_description
1 polymer ?
#
loop_
_entity_poly.entity_id
_entity_poly.type
_entity_poly.pdbx_seq_one_letter_code
_entity_poly.pdbx_strand_id
1 'polypeptide(L)'
;MRAIDRLKRDHAILRAKLDVLESALKLGPEAWFVLREVCFTLARQIRDHLRREEALIAVVRTQLDPTTVGHIRLEHQDEPQHLQTINRLFITEQGQSLDRIRPELTRVIEGLRHHMDEEEAQLFPALEQVLGARDVPWSTGRSPHLEETMTVNRVMQQYPQARGVFERLFVNVPYEGCTCLDEVAWRRGLESRELLERLEQVIGMEDT
;
A
#
# COMPACT_ATOMS: atom_id res chain seq x y z
N MET A 1 18.44 13.46 0.99
CA MET A 1 18.29 12.09 1.50
C MET A 1 18.36 11.19 0.29
N ARG A 2 19.28 10.24 0.25
CA ARG A 2 19.45 9.38 -0.93
C ARG A 2 18.22 8.50 -1.11
N ALA A 3 17.90 8.10 -2.34
CA ALA A 3 16.72 7.28 -2.61
C ALA A 3 16.73 5.97 -1.78
N ILE A 4 17.89 5.33 -1.66
CA ILE A 4 18.05 4.09 -0.89
C ILE A 4 17.90 4.33 0.62
N ASP A 5 18.34 5.47 1.15
CA ASP A 5 18.11 5.83 2.57
C ASP A 5 16.61 5.93 2.89
N ARG A 6 15.79 6.30 1.89
CA ARG A 6 14.33 6.35 2.04
C ARG A 6 13.73 4.95 2.09
N LEU A 7 14.18 4.03 1.23
CA LEU A 7 13.73 2.63 1.25
C LEU A 7 14.12 1.95 2.56
N LYS A 8 15.35 2.14 3.04
CA LYS A 8 15.80 1.67 4.37
C LYS A 8 14.95 2.21 5.52
N ARG A 9 14.49 3.46 5.43
CA ARG A 9 13.55 4.02 6.42
C ARG A 9 12.16 3.42 6.31
N ASP A 10 11.67 3.17 5.09
CA ASP A 10 10.41 2.48 4.88
C ASP A 10 10.47 1.09 5.55
N HIS A 11 11.54 0.31 5.34
CA HIS A 11 11.75 -0.98 6.02
C HIS A 11 11.72 -0.85 7.54
N ALA A 12 12.40 0.14 8.12
CA ALA A 12 12.37 0.35 9.57
C ALA A 12 10.94 0.63 10.09
N ILE A 13 10.13 1.40 9.34
CA ILE A 13 8.73 1.69 9.69
C ILE A 13 7.87 0.43 9.54
N LEU A 14 8.06 -0.33 8.45
CA LEU A 14 7.35 -1.57 8.18
C LEU A 14 7.64 -2.60 9.28
N ARG A 15 8.92 -2.86 9.60
CA ARG A 15 9.32 -3.77 10.69
C ARG A 15 8.68 -3.37 12.03
N ALA A 16 8.70 -2.09 12.39
CA ALA A 16 8.05 -1.63 13.61
C ALA A 16 6.53 -1.93 13.64
N LYS A 17 5.83 -1.86 12.50
CA LYS A 17 4.42 -2.26 12.40
C LYS A 17 4.24 -3.77 12.50
N LEU A 18 5.11 -4.55 11.86
CA LEU A 18 5.09 -6.01 11.97
C LEU A 18 5.28 -6.46 13.42
N ASP A 19 6.16 -5.80 14.19
CA ASP A 19 6.35 -6.07 15.62
C ASP A 19 5.09 -5.77 16.44
N VAL A 20 4.39 -4.68 16.11
CA VAL A 20 3.09 -4.34 16.72
C VAL A 20 2.05 -5.42 16.39
N LEU A 21 1.96 -5.87 15.14
CA LEU A 21 1.02 -6.92 14.73
C LEU A 21 1.32 -8.25 15.43
N GLU A 22 2.58 -8.67 15.45
CA GLU A 22 3.03 -9.89 16.12
C GLU A 22 2.71 -9.86 17.63
N SER A 23 2.92 -8.70 18.26
CA SER A 23 2.58 -8.51 19.67
C SER A 23 1.07 -8.51 19.90
N ALA A 24 0.31 -7.82 19.06
CA ALA A 24 -1.14 -7.75 19.14
C ALA A 24 -1.80 -9.11 18.86
N LEU A 25 -1.21 -9.96 18.02
CA LEU A 25 -1.67 -11.33 17.81
C LEU A 25 -1.61 -12.15 19.10
N LYS A 26 -0.65 -11.91 19.99
CA LYS A 26 -0.56 -12.63 21.28
C LYS A 26 -1.68 -12.24 22.26
N LEU A 27 -2.33 -11.10 22.01
CA LEU A 27 -3.51 -10.68 22.74
C LEU A 27 -4.74 -11.40 22.16
N GLY A 28 -5.76 -11.60 22.99
CA GLY A 28 -7.00 -12.25 22.61
C GLY A 28 -7.86 -11.35 21.70
N PRO A 29 -9.18 -11.53 21.72
CA PRO A 29 -10.10 -10.75 20.87
C PRO A 29 -10.04 -9.23 21.13
N GLU A 30 -9.46 -8.79 22.24
CA GLU A 30 -9.31 -7.37 22.58
C GLU A 30 -8.43 -6.60 21.58
N ALA A 31 -7.53 -7.30 20.87
CA ALA A 31 -6.67 -6.69 19.88
C ALA A 31 -7.32 -6.53 18.50
N TRP A 32 -8.58 -6.94 18.31
CA TRP A 32 -9.28 -6.92 17.02
C TRP A 32 -9.11 -5.58 16.28
N PHE A 33 -9.46 -4.48 16.94
CA PHE A 33 -9.41 -3.15 16.33
C PHE A 33 -7.97 -2.70 16.05
N VAL A 34 -7.02 -3.03 16.92
CA VAL A 34 -5.60 -2.71 16.71
C VAL A 34 -5.06 -3.46 15.49
N LEU A 35 -5.30 -4.77 15.42
CA LEU A 35 -4.88 -5.59 14.30
C LEU A 35 -5.49 -5.10 12.98
N ARG A 36 -6.78 -4.78 12.98
CA ARG A 36 -7.47 -4.21 11.82
C ARG A 36 -6.83 -2.92 11.33
N GLU A 37 -6.67 -1.93 12.22
CA GLU A 37 -6.11 -0.62 11.86
C GLU A 37 -4.65 -0.73 11.40
N VAL A 38 -3.85 -1.56 12.08
CA VAL A 38 -2.45 -1.73 11.70
C VAL A 38 -2.34 -2.48 10.37
N CYS A 39 -3.16 -3.51 10.09
CA CYS A 39 -3.19 -4.17 8.78
C CYS A 39 -3.62 -3.23 7.65
N PHE A 40 -4.63 -2.39 7.90
CA PHE A 40 -5.07 -1.38 6.94
C PHE A 40 -3.96 -0.39 6.60
N THR A 41 -3.31 0.20 7.63
CA THR A 41 -2.21 1.13 7.41
C THR A 41 -0.97 0.48 6.80
N LEU A 42 -0.72 -0.80 7.10
CA LEU A 42 0.38 -1.58 6.54
C LEU A 42 0.21 -1.79 5.03
N ALA A 43 -0.99 -2.16 4.58
CA ALA A 43 -1.29 -2.39 3.16
C ALA A 43 -0.98 -1.15 2.30
N ARG A 44 -1.33 0.04 2.79
CA ARG A 44 -0.99 1.30 2.13
C ARG A 44 0.51 1.56 2.09
N GLN A 45 1.20 1.37 3.21
CA GLN A 45 2.63 1.64 3.29
C GLN A 45 3.47 0.71 2.41
N ILE A 46 3.11 -0.57 2.34
CA ILE A 46 3.76 -1.53 1.44
C ILE A 46 3.58 -1.08 -0.01
N ARG A 47 2.36 -0.74 -0.43
CA ARG A 47 2.14 -0.26 -1.79
C ARG A 47 2.95 0.99 -2.13
N ASP A 48 3.00 1.93 -1.20
CA ASP A 48 3.79 3.14 -1.35
C ASP A 48 5.28 2.86 -1.46
N HIS A 49 5.76 1.87 -0.72
CA HIS A 49 7.12 1.37 -0.74
C HIS A 49 7.43 0.65 -2.06
N LEU A 50 6.61 -0.32 -2.47
CA LEU A 50 6.74 -1.03 -3.76
C LEU A 50 6.75 -0.08 -4.95
N ARG A 51 5.84 0.91 -4.99
CA ARG A 51 5.83 1.94 -6.06
C ARG A 51 7.15 2.71 -6.11
N ARG A 52 7.73 2.97 -4.94
CA ARG A 52 9.01 3.66 -4.81
C ARG A 52 10.15 2.78 -5.33
N GLU A 53 10.15 1.51 -5.01
CA GLU A 53 11.13 0.55 -5.51
C GLU A 53 11.03 0.34 -7.01
N GLU A 54 9.83 0.12 -7.54
CA GLU A 54 9.58 0.02 -8.97
C GLU A 54 10.09 1.24 -9.73
N ALA A 55 9.85 2.45 -9.21
CA ALA A 55 10.35 3.68 -9.81
C ALA A 55 11.89 3.72 -9.83
N LEU A 56 12.53 3.25 -8.76
CA LEU A 56 13.99 3.21 -8.67
C LEU A 56 14.58 2.15 -9.61
N ILE A 57 14.02 0.94 -9.59
CA ILE A 57 14.39 -0.17 -10.47
C ILE A 57 14.21 0.24 -11.93
N ALA A 58 13.13 0.94 -12.28
CA ALA A 58 12.91 1.43 -13.65
C ALA A 58 14.03 2.35 -14.16
N VAL A 59 14.60 3.19 -13.28
CA VAL A 59 15.72 4.08 -13.62
C VAL A 59 17.01 3.30 -13.90
N VAL A 60 17.23 2.19 -13.21
CA VAL A 60 18.46 1.40 -13.29
C VAL A 60 18.31 0.06 -14.00
N ARG A 61 17.14 -0.21 -14.60
CA ARG A 61 16.76 -1.53 -15.12
C ARG A 61 17.77 -2.12 -16.10
N THR A 62 18.39 -1.28 -16.93
CA THR A 62 19.38 -1.70 -17.94
C THR A 62 20.76 -2.02 -17.35
N GLN A 63 20.97 -1.72 -16.07
CA GLN A 63 22.23 -1.89 -15.34
C GLN A 63 22.13 -2.96 -14.24
N LEU A 64 20.92 -3.44 -13.93
CA LEU A 64 20.68 -4.54 -13.01
C LEU A 64 20.67 -5.89 -13.75
N ASP A 65 21.05 -6.94 -13.03
CA ASP A 65 20.96 -8.31 -13.53
C ASP A 65 19.48 -8.73 -13.75
N PRO A 66 19.12 -9.30 -14.91
CA PRO A 66 17.74 -9.68 -15.22
C PRO A 66 17.12 -10.71 -14.28
N THR A 67 17.94 -11.59 -13.68
CA THR A 67 17.43 -12.61 -12.74
C THR A 67 17.05 -11.99 -11.40
N THR A 68 17.85 -11.02 -10.93
CA THR A 68 17.55 -10.21 -9.74
C THR A 68 16.24 -9.42 -9.94
N VAL A 69 16.08 -8.75 -11.09
CA VAL A 69 14.86 -7.98 -11.40
C VAL A 69 13.63 -8.89 -11.54
N GLY A 70 13.80 -10.12 -12.04
CA GLY A 70 12.72 -11.09 -12.21
C GLY A 70 12.14 -11.61 -10.89
N HIS A 71 13.01 -11.92 -9.91
CA HIS A 71 12.59 -12.40 -8.59
C HIS A 71 11.80 -11.35 -7.82
N ILE A 72 12.34 -10.12 -7.74
CA ILE A 72 11.70 -9.00 -7.04
C ILE A 72 10.30 -8.72 -7.60
N ARG A 73 10.14 -8.75 -8.92
CA ARG A 73 8.85 -8.46 -9.57
C ARG A 73 7.77 -9.51 -9.31
N LEU A 74 8.15 -10.76 -8.97
CA LEU A 74 7.21 -11.80 -8.59
C LEU A 74 6.75 -11.59 -7.14
N GLU A 75 7.69 -11.33 -6.23
CA GLU A 75 7.40 -11.07 -4.81
C GLU A 75 6.51 -9.82 -4.63
N HIS A 76 6.79 -8.75 -5.38
CA HIS A 76 6.01 -7.50 -5.37
C HIS A 76 4.53 -7.68 -5.80
N GLN A 77 4.18 -8.78 -6.48
CA GLN A 77 2.79 -9.08 -6.86
C GLN A 77 2.02 -9.83 -5.77
N ASP A 78 2.69 -10.70 -5.02
CA ASP A 78 2.04 -11.61 -4.07
C ASP A 78 1.75 -10.93 -2.71
N GLU A 79 2.63 -10.04 -2.24
CA GLU A 79 2.48 -9.41 -0.92
C GLU A 79 1.24 -8.51 -0.77
N PRO A 80 0.89 -7.64 -1.76
CA PRO A 80 -0.32 -6.85 -1.68
C PRO A 80 -1.58 -7.74 -1.64
N GLN A 81 -1.57 -8.86 -2.36
CA GLN A 81 -2.72 -9.75 -2.48
C GLN A 81 -3.00 -10.54 -1.19
N HIS A 82 -1.95 -10.92 -0.46
CA HIS A 82 -2.11 -11.53 0.85
C HIS A 82 -2.72 -10.56 1.88
N LEU A 83 -2.28 -9.30 1.90
CA LEU A 83 -2.87 -8.28 2.79
C LEU A 83 -4.30 -7.92 2.42
N GLN A 84 -4.64 -7.93 1.13
CA GLN A 84 -6.03 -7.81 0.67
C GLN A 84 -6.92 -8.90 1.24
N THR A 85 -6.43 -10.14 1.23
CA THR A 85 -7.16 -11.30 1.75
C THR A 85 -7.41 -11.14 3.25
N ILE A 86 -6.40 -10.71 4.01
CA ILE A 86 -6.53 -10.46 5.46
C ILE A 86 -7.50 -9.29 5.72
N ASN A 87 -7.37 -8.19 4.99
CA ASN A 87 -8.27 -7.05 5.12
C ASN A 87 -9.72 -7.44 4.83
N ARG A 88 -9.95 -8.34 3.86
CA ARG A 88 -11.28 -8.88 3.57
C ARG A 88 -11.81 -9.74 4.72
N LEU A 89 -10.96 -10.56 5.35
CA LEU A 89 -11.33 -11.35 6.52
C LEU A 89 -11.81 -10.44 7.66
N PHE A 90 -11.12 -9.33 7.94
CA PHE A 90 -11.56 -8.35 8.94
C PHE A 90 -12.94 -7.73 8.65
N ILE A 91 -13.33 -7.62 7.38
CA ILE A 91 -14.63 -7.08 6.97
C ILE A 91 -15.73 -8.15 7.07
N THR A 92 -15.42 -9.39 6.69
CA THR A 92 -16.42 -10.46 6.58
C THR A 92 -16.62 -11.28 7.85
N GLU A 93 -15.67 -11.25 8.79
CA GLU A 93 -15.71 -12.06 10.00
C GLU A 93 -16.75 -11.52 10.99
N GLN A 94 -17.74 -12.35 11.29
CA GLN A 94 -18.79 -12.04 12.26
C GLN A 94 -18.34 -12.51 13.65
N GLY A 95 -18.27 -11.60 14.61
CA GLY A 95 -17.93 -11.93 16.00
C GLY A 95 -16.48 -11.67 16.39
N GLN A 96 -15.68 -11.01 15.53
CA GLN A 96 -14.33 -10.55 15.88
C GLN A 96 -13.38 -11.70 16.29
N SER A 97 -13.56 -12.90 15.72
CA SER A 97 -12.66 -14.03 15.97
C SER A 97 -11.37 -13.92 15.19
N LEU A 98 -10.23 -14.10 15.88
CA LEU A 98 -8.91 -14.09 15.26
C LEU A 98 -8.49 -15.47 14.70
N ASP A 99 -9.31 -16.52 14.82
CA ASP A 99 -8.90 -17.89 14.50
C ASP A 99 -8.49 -18.07 13.03
N ARG A 100 -9.20 -17.41 12.12
CA ARG A 100 -8.89 -17.43 10.67
C ARG A 100 -7.85 -16.40 10.26
N ILE A 101 -7.77 -15.28 10.98
CA ILE A 101 -6.87 -14.17 10.66
C ILE A 101 -5.45 -14.45 11.14
N ARG A 102 -5.30 -15.04 12.33
CA ARG A 102 -4.01 -15.33 12.98
C ARG A 102 -3.04 -16.11 12.08
N PRO A 103 -3.40 -17.26 11.48
CA PRO A 103 -2.46 -18.02 10.65
C PRO A 103 -2.09 -17.27 9.36
N GLU A 104 -3.03 -16.56 8.73
CA GLU A 104 -2.76 -15.76 7.52
C GLU A 104 -1.84 -14.58 7.83
N LEU A 105 -2.14 -13.84 8.91
CA LEU A 105 -1.36 -12.67 9.31
C LEU A 105 0.04 -13.05 9.79
N THR A 106 0.20 -14.21 10.43
CA THR A 106 1.52 -14.74 10.80
C THR A 106 2.36 -15.01 9.55
N ARG A 107 1.80 -15.67 8.54
CA ARG A 107 2.48 -15.91 7.25
C ARG A 107 2.87 -14.62 6.55
N VAL A 108 2.00 -13.60 6.57
CA VAL A 108 2.32 -12.29 5.99
C VAL A 108 3.43 -11.57 6.74
N ILE A 109 3.43 -11.62 8.08
CA ILE A 109 4.51 -11.03 8.88
C ILE A 109 5.85 -11.68 8.56
N GLU A 110 5.89 -13.02 8.49
CA GLU A 110 7.11 -13.77 8.17
C GLU A 110 7.58 -13.50 6.74
N GLY A 111 6.65 -13.51 5.77
CA GLY A 111 6.94 -13.22 4.37
C GLY A 111 7.52 -11.83 4.15
N LEU A 112 6.88 -10.79 4.70
CA LEU A 112 7.36 -9.41 4.58
C LEU A 112 8.71 -9.19 5.25
N ARG A 113 8.97 -9.85 6.39
CA ARG A 113 10.30 -9.80 7.03
C ARG A 113 11.37 -10.42 6.14
N HIS A 114 11.07 -11.59 5.57
CA HIS A 114 12.00 -12.28 4.68
C HIS A 114 12.29 -11.44 3.42
N HIS A 115 11.26 -10.89 2.79
CA HIS A 115 11.41 -10.04 1.61
C HIS A 115 12.29 -8.81 1.88
N MET A 116 12.02 -8.07 2.96
CA MET A 116 12.86 -6.92 3.36
C MET A 116 14.31 -7.32 3.64
N ASP A 117 14.55 -8.51 4.22
CA ASP A 117 15.90 -9.02 4.47
C ASP A 117 16.62 -9.38 3.16
N GLU A 118 15.91 -9.98 2.19
CA GLU A 118 16.44 -10.29 0.86
C GLU A 118 16.78 -9.04 0.06
N GLU A 119 15.91 -8.03 0.08
CA GLU A 119 16.15 -6.74 -0.56
C GLU A 119 17.34 -6.00 0.05
N GLU A 120 17.46 -5.98 1.38
CA GLU A 120 18.60 -5.37 2.06
C GLU A 120 19.92 -6.10 1.80
N ALA A 121 19.87 -7.43 1.64
CA ALA A 121 21.06 -8.24 1.38
C ALA A 121 21.51 -8.21 -0.08
N GLN A 122 20.57 -8.14 -1.03
CA GLN A 122 20.85 -8.34 -2.45
C GLN A 122 20.57 -7.09 -3.29
N LEU A 123 19.36 -6.54 -3.19
CA LEU A 123 18.91 -5.43 -4.03
C LEU A 123 19.56 -4.10 -3.65
N PHE A 124 19.55 -3.73 -2.38
CA PHE A 124 20.04 -2.43 -1.93
C PHE A 124 21.53 -2.24 -2.24
N PRO A 125 22.42 -3.23 -2.02
CA PRO A 125 23.82 -3.12 -2.44
C PRO A 125 23.98 -2.95 -3.95
N ALA A 126 23.20 -3.68 -4.76
CA ALA A 126 23.23 -3.54 -6.22
C ALA A 126 22.78 -2.14 -6.67
N LEU A 127 21.69 -1.63 -6.07
CA LEU A 127 21.22 -0.27 -6.30
C LEU A 127 22.25 0.78 -5.87
N GLU A 128 22.92 0.60 -4.72
CA GLU A 128 23.97 1.51 -4.24
C GLU A 128 25.17 1.54 -5.19
N GLN A 129 25.57 0.38 -5.74
CA GLN A 129 26.65 0.30 -6.72
C GLN A 129 26.31 0.99 -8.04
N VAL A 130 25.09 0.78 -8.55
CA VAL A 130 24.64 1.33 -9.84
C VAL A 130 24.35 2.84 -9.75
N LEU A 131 23.71 3.27 -8.66
CA LEU A 131 23.37 4.68 -8.46
C LEU A 131 24.55 5.50 -7.96
N GLY A 132 25.51 4.88 -7.26
CA GLY A 132 26.60 5.57 -6.61
C GLY A 132 26.10 6.68 -5.68
N ALA A 133 26.77 7.84 -5.69
CA ALA A 133 26.34 9.02 -4.95
C ALA A 133 25.26 9.86 -5.66
N ARG A 134 24.64 9.36 -6.74
CA ARG A 134 23.65 10.12 -7.50
C ARG A 134 22.36 10.25 -6.68
N ASP A 135 21.96 11.48 -6.40
CA ASP A 135 20.60 11.78 -6.01
C ASP A 135 19.71 11.55 -7.24
N VAL A 136 19.10 10.37 -7.34
CA VAL A 136 17.99 10.16 -8.27
C VAL A 136 16.84 11.00 -7.73
N PRO A 137 16.40 12.04 -8.45
CA PRO A 137 15.16 12.70 -8.09
C PRO A 137 14.09 11.63 -8.22
N TRP A 138 13.41 11.32 -7.12
CA TRP A 138 12.14 10.63 -7.20
C TRP A 138 11.33 11.44 -8.20
N SER A 139 10.99 10.85 -9.35
CA SER A 139 9.97 11.43 -10.17
C SER A 139 8.71 11.38 -9.31
N THR A 140 8.43 12.47 -8.62
CA THR A 140 7.06 12.87 -8.36
C THR A 140 6.52 13.13 -9.75
N GLY A 141 6.14 12.07 -10.45
CA GLY A 141 5.35 12.15 -11.65
C GLY A 141 4.06 12.82 -11.24
N ARG A 142 4.09 14.16 -11.18
CA ARG A 142 2.93 15.02 -11.11
C ARG A 142 2.29 14.93 -12.49
N SER A 143 1.62 13.81 -12.73
CA SER A 143 0.30 13.96 -13.35
C SER A 143 -0.62 14.52 -12.26
N PRO A 144 -1.65 15.29 -12.63
CA PRO A 144 -2.60 15.86 -11.67
C PRO A 144 -3.47 14.72 -11.12
N HIS A 145 -2.90 13.82 -10.32
CA HIS A 145 -3.52 12.57 -9.91
C HIS A 145 -4.06 12.67 -8.49
N LEU A 146 -5.29 12.20 -8.35
CA LEU A 146 -5.91 11.95 -7.07
C LEU A 146 -4.97 11.12 -6.18
N GLU A 147 -4.80 11.54 -4.93
CA GLU A 147 -4.02 10.78 -3.95
C GLU A 147 -4.95 9.96 -3.07
N GLU A 148 -4.53 8.76 -2.68
CA GLU A 148 -5.30 7.87 -1.78
C GLU A 148 -5.65 8.56 -0.44
N THR A 149 -4.84 9.54 -0.02
CA THR A 149 -5.03 10.36 1.19
C THR A 149 -5.98 11.54 1.02
N MET A 150 -6.49 11.80 -0.18
CA MET A 150 -7.51 12.83 -0.36
C MET A 150 -8.81 12.41 0.31
N THR A 151 -9.54 13.35 0.90
CA THR A 151 -10.85 13.08 1.48
C THR A 151 -11.93 13.12 0.42
N VAL A 152 -13.03 12.39 0.61
CA VAL A 152 -14.20 12.42 -0.29
C VAL A 152 -14.66 13.85 -0.56
N ASN A 153 -14.75 14.70 0.47
CA ASN A 153 -15.13 16.10 0.31
C ASN A 153 -14.14 16.90 -0.54
N ARG A 154 -12.83 16.68 -0.35
CA ARG A 154 -11.79 17.35 -1.16
C ARG A 154 -11.90 16.96 -2.63
N VAL A 155 -12.11 15.68 -2.92
CA VAL A 155 -12.30 15.17 -4.28
C VAL A 155 -13.59 15.73 -4.88
N MET A 156 -14.69 15.72 -4.13
CA MET A 156 -15.99 16.25 -4.55
C MET A 156 -16.00 17.77 -4.80
N GLN A 157 -15.17 18.52 -4.09
CA GLN A 157 -15.00 19.96 -4.31
C GLN A 157 -14.15 20.25 -5.55
N GLN A 158 -13.08 19.48 -5.75
CA GLN A 158 -12.16 19.68 -6.87
C GLN A 158 -12.68 19.09 -8.18
N TYR A 159 -13.46 18.02 -8.09
CA TYR A 159 -13.99 17.23 -9.20
C TYR A 159 -15.45 16.84 -8.96
N PRO A 160 -16.42 17.76 -9.12
CA PRO A 160 -17.83 17.49 -8.89
C PRO A 160 -18.38 16.29 -9.70
N GLN A 161 -17.82 16.03 -10.89
CA GLN A 161 -18.16 14.90 -11.75
C GLN A 161 -17.86 13.52 -11.13
N ALA A 162 -16.96 13.46 -10.14
CA ALA A 162 -16.67 12.23 -9.40
C ALA A 162 -17.85 11.75 -8.51
N ARG A 163 -18.91 12.54 -8.34
CA ARG A 163 -20.08 12.22 -7.50
C ARG A 163 -20.65 10.83 -7.77
N GLY A 164 -20.85 10.51 -9.05
CA GLY A 164 -21.45 9.24 -9.46
C GLY A 164 -20.60 8.01 -9.11
N VAL A 165 -19.29 8.18 -8.87
CA VAL A 165 -18.44 7.08 -8.37
C VAL A 165 -18.75 6.81 -6.90
N PHE A 166 -18.80 7.86 -6.07
CA PHE A 166 -19.10 7.72 -4.64
C PHE A 166 -20.53 7.24 -4.37
N GLU A 167 -21.51 7.71 -5.15
CA GLU A 167 -22.91 7.25 -5.05
C GLU A 167 -23.05 5.75 -5.37
N ARG A 168 -22.36 5.26 -6.41
CA ARG A 168 -22.34 3.83 -6.75
C ARG A 168 -21.67 2.96 -5.68
N LEU A 169 -20.77 3.56 -4.90
CA LEU A 169 -20.13 2.94 -3.75
C LEU A 169 -20.92 3.13 -2.44
N PHE A 170 -22.13 3.71 -2.52
CA PHE A 170 -22.98 4.00 -1.37
C PHE A 170 -22.22 4.78 -0.28
N VAL A 171 -21.38 5.75 -0.67
CA VAL A 171 -20.67 6.61 0.27
C VAL A 171 -21.62 7.67 0.80
N ASN A 172 -21.81 7.69 2.11
CA ASN A 172 -22.67 8.67 2.75
C ASN A 172 -21.88 9.96 3.02
N VAL A 173 -21.80 10.85 2.03
CA VAL A 173 -20.95 12.06 2.06
C VAL A 173 -21.10 12.90 3.35
N PRO A 174 -22.30 13.15 3.90
CA PRO A 174 -22.44 13.82 5.20
C PRO A 174 -21.67 13.19 6.36
N TYR A 175 -21.47 11.87 6.37
CA TYR A 175 -20.81 11.12 7.43
C TYR A 175 -19.39 10.68 7.06
N GLU A 176 -19.13 10.45 5.79
CA GLU A 176 -17.87 9.89 5.26
C GLU A 176 -17.07 10.91 4.46
N GLY A 177 -17.51 12.17 4.42
CA GLY A 177 -16.88 13.24 3.64
C GLY A 177 -15.45 13.56 4.06
N CYS A 178 -15.10 13.33 5.33
CA CYS A 178 -13.74 13.50 5.86
C CYS A 178 -12.88 12.23 5.75
N THR A 179 -13.46 11.13 5.29
CA THR A 179 -12.77 9.85 5.11
C THR A 179 -11.86 9.93 3.88
N CYS A 180 -10.64 9.43 4.03
CA CYS A 180 -9.68 9.31 2.92
C CYS A 180 -10.13 8.25 1.91
N LEU A 181 -9.69 8.38 0.65
CA LEU A 181 -10.05 7.43 -0.41
C LEU A 181 -9.57 6.01 -0.13
N ASP A 182 -8.41 5.84 0.52
CA ASP A 182 -7.93 4.53 0.98
C ASP A 182 -8.93 3.83 1.91
N GLU A 183 -9.42 4.55 2.91
CA GLU A 183 -10.37 4.05 3.91
C GLU A 183 -11.75 3.81 3.29
N VAL A 184 -12.19 4.66 2.36
CA VAL A 184 -13.44 4.44 1.60
C VAL A 184 -13.35 3.18 0.74
N ALA A 185 -12.25 2.99 0.00
CA ALA A 185 -12.05 1.80 -0.81
C ALA A 185 -12.09 0.54 0.06
N TRP A 186 -11.35 0.57 1.17
CA TRP A 186 -11.29 -0.56 2.09
C TRP A 186 -12.63 -0.91 2.72
N ARG A 187 -13.40 0.06 3.21
CA ARG A 187 -14.77 -0.18 3.74
C ARG A 187 -15.73 -0.79 2.73
N ARG A 188 -15.39 -0.72 1.44
CA ARG A 188 -16.16 -1.28 0.33
C ARG A 188 -15.50 -2.51 -0.28
N GLY A 189 -14.42 -3.02 0.33
CA GLY A 189 -13.70 -4.21 -0.14
C GLY A 189 -13.03 -3.99 -1.50
N LEU A 190 -12.68 -2.75 -1.82
CA LEU A 190 -12.01 -2.34 -3.04
C LEU A 190 -10.57 -1.96 -2.75
N GLU A 191 -9.73 -2.08 -3.77
CA GLU A 191 -8.41 -1.48 -3.74
C GLU A 191 -8.50 0.04 -3.92
N SER A 192 -7.70 0.79 -3.17
CA SER A 192 -7.66 2.23 -3.37
C SER A 192 -7.17 2.61 -4.76
N ARG A 193 -6.29 1.81 -5.38
CA ARG A 193 -5.95 1.98 -6.81
C ARG A 193 -7.16 1.81 -7.72
N GLU A 194 -7.99 0.80 -7.49
CA GLU A 194 -9.22 0.58 -8.27
C GLU A 194 -10.19 1.76 -8.11
N LEU A 195 -10.30 2.31 -6.89
CA LEU A 195 -11.08 3.52 -6.65
C LEU A 195 -10.49 4.74 -7.38
N LEU A 196 -9.18 4.94 -7.31
CA LEU A 196 -8.49 6.03 -7.99
C LEU A 196 -8.66 5.93 -9.51
N GLU A 197 -8.46 4.76 -10.10
CA GLU A 197 -8.65 4.53 -11.54
C GLU A 197 -10.09 4.84 -11.98
N ARG A 198 -11.09 4.43 -11.19
CA ARG A 198 -12.50 4.77 -11.45
C ARG A 198 -12.77 6.28 -11.39
N LEU A 199 -12.14 6.98 -10.44
CA LEU A 199 -12.28 8.43 -10.31
C LEU A 199 -11.57 9.16 -11.45
N GLU A 200 -10.36 8.74 -11.81
CA GLU A 200 -9.57 9.30 -12.90
C GLU A 200 -10.25 9.12 -14.26
N GLN A 201 -10.87 7.96 -14.50
CA GLN A 201 -11.65 7.73 -15.72
C GLN A 201 -12.77 8.76 -15.88
N VAL A 202 -13.49 9.10 -14.80
CA VAL A 202 -14.60 10.07 -14.87
C VAL A 202 -14.08 11.51 -14.96
N ILE A 203 -12.95 11.81 -14.32
CA ILE A 203 -12.34 13.15 -14.35
C ILE A 203 -11.74 13.45 -15.73
N GLY A 204 -11.07 12.47 -16.35
CA GLY A 204 -10.44 12.63 -17.66
C GLY A 204 -11.42 12.69 -18.85
N MET A 205 -12.72 12.45 -18.64
CA MET A 205 -13.74 12.52 -19.69
C MET A 205 -14.23 13.94 -20.01
N GLU A 206 -13.90 14.96 -19.21
CA GLU A 206 -14.33 16.35 -19.43
C GLU A 206 -13.30 17.24 -20.18
N ASP A 207 -12.07 16.75 -20.41
CA ASP A 207 -11.01 17.50 -21.13
C ASP A 207 -11.00 17.24 -22.66
N THR A 208 -12.07 16.65 -23.22
CA THR A 208 -12.30 16.43 -24.68
C THR A 208 -13.67 16.93 -25.10
#